data_AF-A0A497RSK1-F1
#
_entry.id   AF-A0A497RSK1-F1
#
_cell.length_a   1.000
_cell.length_b   1.000
_cell.length_c   1.000
_cell.angle_alpha   90.00
_cell.angle_beta   90.00
_cell.angle_gamma   90.00
#
_symmetry.space_group_name_H-M   'P 1'
#
loop_
_entity.id
_entity.type
_entity.pdbx_description
1 polymer ?
#
loop_
_entity_poly.entity_id
_entity_poly.type
_entity_poly.pdbx_seq_one_letter_code
_entity_poly.pdbx_strand_id
1 'polypeptide(L)'
;MSPVAMCGIPYFSTIFFACVPLPPPGGPNSMMFMMKVVRNVLNLLIFLHSMLNPSLSLDLVRIKSGVSNCVQPILIESREVYELRSLGYSVFTYAWVVDPITLKPSNRISTYVCKDCEKSLRILRRIEKLECEINLRNLRRMIELEGKLLGYPECCIRKFSRLKVDGKNPEKKTIVECIERGVFEDLLRSYPEPNQIKSLFTTNFYPCSLDCKRANEIGERLVEYDRNYRFKIVISIINLMTPVFKIYKFKPKTEFGKLVFSFVESLGELKLKAKKIVEDFSRDPVRFEIDFLRNVMHV
;
A
#
# COMPACT_ATOMS: atom_id res chain seq x y z
N MET A 1 -19.90 13.33 -8.92
CA MET A 1 -20.58 12.03 -8.65
C MET A 1 -20.32 11.69 -7.20
N SER A 2 -21.36 11.51 -6.39
CA SER A 2 -21.27 11.15 -4.96
C SER A 2 -20.64 9.75 -4.79
N PRO A 3 -19.90 9.45 -3.69
CA PRO A 3 -19.46 8.09 -3.40
C PRO A 3 -20.69 7.16 -3.35
N VAL A 4 -20.81 6.28 -4.34
CA VAL A 4 -21.93 5.34 -4.44
C VAL A 4 -21.69 4.21 -3.45
N ALA A 5 -22.38 4.28 -2.31
CA ALA A 5 -22.51 3.16 -1.41
C ALA A 5 -23.56 2.20 -1.98
N MET A 6 -23.14 1.08 -2.58
CA MET A 6 -24.06 -0.04 -2.79
C MET A 6 -24.22 -0.83 -1.49
N CYS A 7 -24.91 -0.23 -0.52
CA CYS A 7 -25.32 -0.89 0.72
C CYS A 7 -26.57 -1.74 0.43
N GLY A 8 -26.37 -2.95 -0.10
CA GLY A 8 -27.38 -4.00 -0.03
C GLY A 8 -27.32 -4.63 1.36
N ILE A 9 -28.32 -4.40 2.18
CA ILE A 9 -28.53 -5.08 3.47
C ILE A 9 -29.12 -6.46 3.18
N PRO A 10 -28.53 -7.56 3.68
CA PRO A 10 -29.31 -8.68 4.13
C PRO A 10 -29.48 -8.59 5.65
N TYR A 11 -30.73 -8.55 6.07
CA TYR A 11 -31.16 -8.67 7.46
C TYR A 11 -30.72 -10.02 8.06
N PHE A 12 -30.68 -10.06 9.40
CA PHE A 12 -30.50 -11.20 10.34
C PHE A 12 -29.07 -11.54 10.79
N SER A 13 -28.70 -11.09 12.00
CA SER A 13 -28.85 -11.88 13.24
C SER A 13 -28.22 -11.15 14.43
N THR A 14 -28.96 -11.16 15.54
CA THR A 14 -28.60 -10.67 16.88
C THR A 14 -27.50 -11.54 17.48
N ILE A 15 -26.38 -10.94 17.92
CA ILE A 15 -25.44 -11.58 18.86
C ILE A 15 -25.06 -10.59 19.96
N PHE A 16 -25.26 -11.03 21.19
CA PHE A 16 -25.01 -10.35 22.46
C PHE A 16 -23.53 -10.00 22.66
N PHE A 17 -23.23 -8.78 23.13
CA PHE A 17 -21.97 -8.49 23.81
C PHE A 17 -22.09 -8.95 25.27
N ALA A 18 -21.46 -10.07 25.61
CA ALA A 18 -21.17 -10.41 27.00
C ALA A 18 -19.82 -9.80 27.37
N CYS A 19 -19.80 -8.97 28.41
CA CYS A 19 -18.57 -8.53 29.08
C CYS A 19 -17.82 -9.76 29.59
N VAL A 20 -16.58 -9.96 29.15
CA VAL A 20 -15.72 -11.06 29.63
C VAL A 20 -15.01 -10.59 30.90
N PRO A 21 -15.27 -11.21 32.07
CA PRO A 21 -14.52 -10.90 33.28
C PRO A 21 -13.10 -11.48 33.17
N LEU A 22 -12.12 -10.77 33.75
CA LEU A 22 -10.77 -11.29 33.94
C LEU A 22 -10.82 -12.57 34.80
N PRO A 23 -10.05 -13.62 34.46
CA PRO A 23 -10.05 -14.84 35.25
C PRO A 23 -9.37 -14.59 36.61
N PRO A 24 -9.89 -15.20 37.69
CA PRO A 24 -9.25 -15.17 39.00
C PRO A 24 -7.88 -15.90 38.98
N PRO A 25 -6.97 -15.53 39.88
CA PRO A 25 -5.64 -16.14 39.96
C PRO A 25 -5.77 -17.65 40.27
N GLY A 26 -5.24 -18.48 39.36
CA GLY A 26 -5.33 -19.96 39.42
C GLY A 26 -5.90 -20.65 38.17
N GLY A 27 -6.32 -19.88 37.14
CA GLY A 27 -6.81 -20.43 35.87
C GLY A 27 -5.71 -21.01 34.95
N PRO A 28 -6.08 -21.84 33.95
CA PRO A 28 -5.13 -22.58 33.11
C PRO A 28 -4.13 -21.67 32.39
N ASN A 29 -2.87 -22.13 32.32
CA ASN A 29 -1.70 -21.45 31.77
C ASN A 29 -2.02 -20.54 30.56
N SER A 30 -1.65 -19.26 30.66
CA SER A 30 -1.73 -18.24 29.61
C SER A 30 -1.13 -18.66 28.26
N MET A 31 -0.21 -19.62 28.27
CA MET A 31 0.39 -20.25 27.10
C MET A 31 -0.65 -20.96 26.20
N MET A 32 -1.69 -21.56 26.78
CA MET A 32 -2.72 -22.28 26.03
C MET A 32 -3.69 -21.33 25.30
N PHE A 33 -3.90 -20.13 25.85
CA PHE A 33 -4.70 -19.07 25.22
C PHE A 33 -3.95 -18.42 24.06
N MET A 34 -2.64 -18.16 24.21
CA MET A 34 -1.80 -17.68 23.11
C MET A 34 -1.72 -18.67 21.95
N MET A 35 -1.57 -19.99 22.22
CA MET A 35 -1.53 -20.99 21.15
C MET A 35 -2.86 -21.09 20.37
N LYS A 36 -4.02 -20.94 21.02
CA LYS A 36 -5.31 -20.88 20.34
C LYS A 36 -5.46 -19.63 19.47
N VAL A 37 -5.01 -18.47 19.95
CA VAL A 37 -5.02 -17.22 19.18
C VAL A 37 -4.09 -17.32 17.96
N VAL A 38 -2.88 -17.84 18.12
CA VAL A 38 -1.92 -18.03 17.01
C VAL A 38 -2.46 -19.01 15.98
N ARG A 39 -3.09 -20.13 16.40
CA ARG A 39 -3.69 -21.11 15.49
C ARG A 39 -4.90 -20.55 14.73
N ASN A 40 -5.72 -19.72 15.37
CA ASN A 40 -6.85 -19.05 14.72
C ASN A 40 -6.40 -17.97 13.73
N VAL A 41 -5.35 -17.20 14.05
CA VAL A 41 -4.75 -16.22 13.12
C VAL A 41 -4.13 -16.92 11.92
N LEU A 42 -3.42 -18.03 12.13
CA LEU A 42 -2.80 -18.81 11.06
C LEU A 42 -3.86 -19.42 10.13
N ASN A 43 -4.93 -20.02 10.69
CA ASN A 43 -6.03 -20.57 9.90
C ASN A 43 -6.77 -19.47 9.10
N LEU A 44 -6.97 -18.29 9.69
CA LEU A 44 -7.59 -17.16 9.00
C LEU A 44 -6.72 -16.62 7.86
N LEU A 45 -5.39 -16.59 8.04
CA LEU A 45 -4.45 -16.19 6.99
C LEU A 45 -4.45 -17.18 5.83
N ILE A 46 -4.35 -18.48 6.11
CA ILE A 46 -4.41 -19.54 5.08
C ILE A 46 -5.74 -19.48 4.32
N PHE A 47 -6.86 -19.33 5.03
CA PHE A 47 -8.18 -19.23 4.43
C PHE A 47 -8.31 -18.01 3.50
N LEU A 48 -7.79 -16.86 3.91
CA LEU A 48 -7.84 -15.63 3.10
C LEU A 48 -6.97 -15.70 1.85
N HIS A 49 -5.80 -16.36 1.92
CA HIS A 49 -4.98 -16.59 0.73
C HIS A 49 -5.63 -17.53 -0.29
N SER A 50 -6.56 -18.39 0.14
CA SER A 50 -7.27 -19.29 -0.77
C SER A 50 -8.48 -18.68 -1.47
N MET A 51 -9.05 -17.60 -0.91
CA MET A 51 -10.27 -16.96 -1.43
C MET A 51 -9.99 -15.67 -2.21
N LEU A 52 -9.12 -14.82 -1.66
CA LEU A 52 -8.77 -13.54 -2.26
C LEU A 52 -7.50 -13.65 -3.10
N ASN A 53 -7.40 -12.83 -4.13
CA ASN A 53 -6.17 -12.64 -4.86
C ASN A 53 -5.05 -12.23 -3.88
N PRO A 54 -3.81 -12.70 -4.10
CA PRO A 54 -2.75 -12.56 -3.11
C PRO A 54 -2.37 -11.10 -2.86
N SER A 55 -2.54 -10.21 -3.85
CA SER A 55 -2.32 -8.78 -3.68
C SER A 55 -3.29 -8.18 -2.67
N LEU A 56 -4.59 -8.46 -2.80
CA LEU A 56 -5.63 -7.99 -1.89
C LEU A 56 -5.48 -8.61 -0.49
N SER A 57 -5.16 -9.91 -0.40
CA SER A 57 -4.92 -10.57 0.89
C SER A 57 -3.80 -9.89 1.69
N LEU A 58 -2.69 -9.55 1.01
CA LEU A 58 -1.58 -8.80 1.61
C LEU A 58 -1.98 -7.36 1.95
N ASP A 59 -2.77 -6.67 1.12
CA ASP A 59 -3.25 -5.33 1.47
C ASP A 59 -4.07 -5.36 2.78
N LEU A 60 -4.93 -6.37 2.98
CA LEU A 60 -5.70 -6.54 4.21
C LEU A 60 -4.84 -6.76 5.47
N VAL A 61 -3.58 -7.19 5.34
CA VAL A 61 -2.64 -7.28 6.48
C VAL A 61 -2.50 -5.93 7.16
N ARG A 62 -2.57 -4.81 6.44
CA ARG A 62 -2.51 -3.46 7.04
C ARG A 62 -3.68 -3.18 7.97
N ILE A 63 -4.86 -3.71 7.65
CA ILE A 63 -6.05 -3.56 8.50
C ILE A 63 -5.97 -4.53 9.68
N LYS A 64 -5.64 -5.80 9.41
CA LYS A 64 -5.58 -6.85 10.44
C LYS A 64 -4.50 -6.57 11.50
N SER A 65 -3.35 -6.07 11.07
CA SER A 65 -2.26 -5.65 11.95
C SER A 65 -2.58 -4.38 12.73
N GLY A 66 -3.65 -3.65 12.41
CA GLY A 66 -4.03 -2.40 13.07
C GLY A 66 -3.19 -1.18 12.66
N VAL A 67 -2.51 -1.24 11.51
CA VAL A 67 -1.78 -0.10 10.92
C VAL A 67 -2.75 0.90 10.29
N SER A 68 -3.80 0.43 9.62
CA SER A 68 -4.78 1.27 8.95
C SER A 68 -6.20 0.79 9.19
N ASN A 69 -7.18 1.67 9.02
CA ASN A 69 -8.59 1.28 8.95
C ASN A 69 -9.01 0.89 7.52
N CYS A 70 -8.29 1.40 6.52
CA CYS A 70 -8.59 1.19 5.12
C CYS A 70 -7.34 0.86 4.31
N VAL A 71 -7.54 0.13 3.23
CA VAL A 71 -6.55 -0.10 2.18
C VAL A 71 -7.15 0.31 0.84
N GLN A 72 -6.27 0.57 -0.12
CA GLN A 72 -6.63 0.89 -1.49
C GLN A 72 -5.97 -0.17 -2.39
N PRO A 73 -6.64 -1.31 -2.60
CA PRO A 73 -6.08 -2.39 -3.39
C PRO A 73 -6.01 -2.02 -4.87
N ILE A 74 -5.05 -2.62 -5.57
CA ILE A 74 -4.83 -2.37 -7.00
C ILE A 74 -5.91 -3.01 -7.87
N LEU A 75 -6.46 -4.16 -7.43
CA LEU A 75 -7.52 -4.89 -8.11
C LEU A 75 -8.45 -5.53 -7.07
N ILE A 76 -9.76 -5.45 -7.34
CA ILE A 76 -10.78 -6.28 -6.69
C ILE A 76 -11.68 -6.84 -7.78
N GLU A 77 -11.82 -8.14 -7.84
CA GLU A 77 -12.78 -8.84 -8.68
C GLU A 77 -14.18 -8.83 -8.05
N SER A 78 -15.23 -8.89 -8.87
CA SER A 78 -16.61 -8.82 -8.37
C SER A 78 -16.95 -9.89 -7.32
N ARG A 79 -16.38 -11.10 -7.45
CA ARG A 79 -16.55 -12.17 -6.45
C ARG A 79 -15.96 -11.83 -5.09
N GLU A 80 -14.79 -11.17 -5.08
CA GLU A 80 -14.07 -10.81 -3.86
C GLU A 80 -14.82 -9.74 -3.07
N VAL A 81 -15.64 -8.91 -3.73
CA VAL A 81 -16.50 -7.93 -3.04
C VAL A 81 -17.49 -8.63 -2.09
N TYR A 82 -18.07 -9.76 -2.51
CA TYR A 82 -18.99 -10.52 -1.65
C TYR A 82 -18.25 -11.18 -0.49
N GLU A 83 -17.08 -11.75 -0.76
CA GLU A 83 -16.24 -12.37 0.28
C GLU A 83 -15.78 -11.33 1.31
N LEU A 84 -15.30 -10.16 0.87
CA LEU A 84 -14.93 -9.05 1.75
C LEU A 84 -16.08 -8.62 2.67
N ARG A 85 -17.32 -8.56 2.14
CA ARG A 85 -18.50 -8.25 2.96
C ARG A 85 -18.78 -9.32 4.00
N SER A 86 -18.66 -10.60 3.64
CA SER A 86 -18.84 -11.72 4.58
C SER A 86 -17.80 -11.69 5.72
N LEU A 87 -16.61 -11.13 5.44
CA LEU A 87 -15.53 -10.92 6.40
C LEU A 87 -15.70 -9.63 7.23
N GLY A 88 -16.80 -8.90 7.04
CA GLY A 88 -17.10 -7.67 7.77
C GLY A 88 -16.38 -6.42 7.24
N TYR A 89 -15.84 -6.47 6.03
CA TYR A 89 -15.27 -5.29 5.37
C TYR A 89 -16.31 -4.56 4.53
N SER A 90 -16.18 -3.23 4.48
CA SER A 90 -16.92 -2.38 3.56
C SER A 90 -16.05 -2.04 2.35
N VAL A 91 -16.63 -2.11 1.15
CA VAL A 91 -15.96 -1.77 -0.11
C VAL A 91 -16.60 -0.51 -0.68
N PHE A 92 -15.79 0.51 -0.97
CA PHE A 92 -16.23 1.79 -1.52
C PHE A 92 -15.48 2.09 -2.81
N THR A 93 -16.17 2.71 -3.76
CA THR A 93 -15.52 3.37 -4.89
C THR A 93 -15.60 4.88 -4.72
N TYR A 94 -14.51 5.55 -5.06
CA TYR A 94 -14.40 7.00 -5.04
C TYR A 94 -13.89 7.47 -6.40
N ALA A 95 -14.67 8.32 -7.06
CA ALA A 95 -14.28 8.96 -8.31
C ALA A 95 -13.63 10.31 -7.98
N TRP A 96 -12.34 10.43 -8.24
CA TRP A 96 -11.60 11.66 -8.05
C TRP A 96 -11.97 12.67 -9.14
N VAL A 97 -12.30 13.90 -8.75
CA VAL A 97 -12.48 15.02 -9.68
C VAL A 97 -11.12 15.61 -10.04
N VAL A 98 -10.22 15.66 -9.06
CA VAL A 98 -8.82 16.07 -9.24
C VAL A 98 -7.92 14.99 -8.69
N ASP A 99 -6.94 14.56 -9.48
CA ASP A 99 -5.95 13.59 -9.01
C ASP A 99 -4.99 14.27 -8.02
N PRO A 100 -4.95 13.85 -6.75
CA PRO A 100 -4.07 14.45 -5.75
C PRO A 100 -2.57 14.22 -6.03
N ILE A 101 -2.24 13.30 -6.94
CA ILE A 101 -0.86 13.00 -7.32
C ILE A 101 -0.38 13.95 -8.42
N THR A 102 -1.20 14.19 -9.44
CA THR A 102 -0.86 15.02 -10.62
C THR A 102 -1.39 16.44 -10.53
N LEU A 103 -2.31 16.71 -9.61
CA LEU A 103 -3.03 17.98 -9.43
C LEU A 103 -3.81 18.42 -10.68
N LYS A 104 -4.21 17.45 -11.51
CA LYS A 104 -4.97 17.67 -12.75
C LYS A 104 -6.39 17.14 -12.62
N PRO A 105 -7.35 17.68 -13.40
CA PRO A 105 -8.65 17.06 -13.58
C PRO A 105 -8.47 15.57 -13.93
N SER A 106 -9.25 14.73 -13.28
CA SER A 106 -9.13 13.29 -13.38
C SER A 106 -10.50 12.64 -13.39
N ASN A 107 -10.55 11.42 -13.93
CA ASN A 107 -11.67 10.49 -13.77
C ASN A 107 -11.19 9.22 -13.08
N ARG A 108 -10.10 9.31 -12.31
CA ARG A 108 -9.51 8.18 -11.60
C ARG A 108 -10.54 7.63 -10.62
N ILE A 109 -10.82 6.34 -10.72
CA ILE A 109 -11.60 5.63 -9.72
C ILE A 109 -10.62 4.96 -8.75
N SER A 110 -10.88 5.10 -7.47
CA SER A 110 -10.16 4.40 -6.41
C SER A 110 -11.11 3.53 -5.63
N THR A 111 -10.72 2.28 -5.44
CA THR A 111 -11.47 1.35 -4.60
C THR A 111 -10.83 1.29 -3.24
N TYR A 112 -11.63 1.38 -2.19
CA TYR A 112 -11.22 1.29 -0.79
C TYR A 112 -11.87 0.09 -0.14
N VAL A 113 -11.10 -0.65 0.63
CA VAL A 113 -11.61 -1.70 1.53
C VAL A 113 -11.34 -1.26 2.95
N CYS A 114 -12.37 -1.19 3.77
CA CYS A 114 -12.30 -0.60 5.10
C CYS A 114 -12.99 -1.46 6.15
N LYS A 115 -12.48 -1.42 7.39
CA LYS A 115 -13.12 -2.08 8.53
C LYS A 115 -14.23 -1.23 9.16
N ASP A 116 -13.96 0.05 9.43
CA ASP A 116 -14.96 1.00 9.93
C ASP A 116 -15.50 1.85 8.77
N CYS A 117 -16.74 1.56 8.35
CA CYS A 117 -17.45 2.26 7.28
C CYS A 117 -17.65 3.75 7.58
N GLU A 118 -18.16 4.07 8.77
CA GLU A 118 -18.61 5.42 9.10
C GLU A 118 -17.42 6.39 9.19
N LYS A 119 -16.33 5.97 9.84
CA LYS A 119 -15.10 6.78 9.92
C LYS A 119 -14.52 7.04 8.53
N SER A 120 -14.56 6.06 7.66
CA SER A 120 -13.98 6.15 6.30
C SER A 120 -14.79 7.07 5.41
N LEU A 121 -16.13 6.92 5.41
CA LEU A 121 -17.04 7.79 4.69
C LEU A 121 -16.97 9.24 5.16
N ARG A 122 -16.79 9.48 6.47
CA ARG A 122 -16.59 10.85 6.99
C ARG A 122 -15.34 11.51 6.43
N ILE A 123 -14.25 10.75 6.23
CA ILE A 123 -13.03 11.27 5.60
C ILE A 123 -13.25 11.52 4.11
N LEU A 124 -13.82 10.56 3.38
CA LEU A 124 -14.08 10.69 1.94
C LEU A 124 -15.02 11.87 1.63
N ARG A 125 -16.08 12.07 2.40
CA ARG A 125 -16.98 13.24 2.25
C ARG A 125 -16.26 14.57 2.52
N ARG A 126 -15.25 14.59 3.39
CA ARG A 126 -14.43 15.80 3.60
C ARG A 126 -13.53 16.06 2.41
N ILE A 127 -12.97 15.01 1.78
CA ILE A 127 -12.20 15.13 0.54
C ILE A 127 -13.11 15.67 -0.58
N GLU A 128 -14.30 15.10 -0.75
CA GLU A 128 -15.27 15.52 -1.76
C GLU A 128 -15.64 17.01 -1.63
N LYS A 129 -15.88 17.50 -0.41
CA LYS A 129 -16.13 18.93 -0.17
C LYS A 129 -14.94 19.83 -0.55
N LEU A 130 -13.71 19.36 -0.34
CA LEU A 130 -12.52 20.10 -0.71
C LEU A 130 -12.31 20.13 -2.23
N GLU A 131 -12.80 19.11 -2.95
CA GLU A 131 -12.75 19.07 -4.42
C GLU A 131 -13.66 20.11 -5.09
N CYS A 132 -14.69 20.61 -4.40
CA CYS A 132 -15.55 21.68 -4.93
C CYS A 132 -14.83 23.03 -5.10
N GLU A 133 -13.77 23.28 -4.33
CA GLU A 133 -13.02 24.54 -4.35
C GLU A 133 -11.51 24.26 -4.48
N ILE A 134 -11.05 23.98 -5.69
CA ILE A 134 -9.66 23.58 -5.91
C ILE A 134 -8.70 24.76 -5.72
N ASN A 135 -7.88 24.68 -4.67
CA ASN A 135 -6.75 25.55 -4.42
C ASN A 135 -5.64 24.78 -3.70
N LEU A 136 -4.43 25.34 -3.63
CA LEU A 136 -3.26 24.67 -3.04
C LEU A 136 -3.47 24.22 -1.58
N ARG A 137 -4.25 24.97 -0.80
CA ARG A 137 -4.57 24.62 0.60
C ARG A 137 -5.49 23.41 0.66
N ASN A 138 -6.52 23.38 -0.17
CA ASN A 138 -7.48 22.28 -0.23
C ASN A 138 -6.82 21.01 -0.78
N LEU A 139 -5.99 21.12 -1.82
CA LEU A 139 -5.19 20.02 -2.36
C LEU A 139 -4.28 19.40 -1.29
N ARG A 140 -3.56 20.24 -0.53
CA ARG A 140 -2.75 19.77 0.60
C ARG A 140 -3.59 18.98 1.60
N ARG A 141 -4.77 19.50 1.95
CA ARG A 141 -5.66 18.92 2.94
C ARG A 141 -6.25 17.59 2.47
N MET A 142 -6.57 17.46 1.19
CA MET A 142 -7.03 16.21 0.57
C MET A 142 -5.98 15.12 0.70
N ILE A 143 -4.73 15.41 0.30
CA ILE A 143 -3.58 14.49 0.44
C ILE A 143 -3.39 14.10 1.92
N GLU A 144 -3.51 15.06 2.84
CA GLU A 144 -3.40 14.79 4.28
C GLU A 144 -4.51 13.87 4.80
N LEU A 145 -5.74 14.03 4.31
CA LEU A 145 -6.88 13.20 4.69
C LEU A 145 -6.77 11.78 4.11
N GLU A 146 -6.40 11.65 2.84
CA GLU A 146 -6.18 10.34 2.19
C GLU A 146 -5.05 9.58 2.88
N GLY A 147 -3.93 10.24 3.17
CA GLY A 147 -2.83 9.59 3.88
C GLY A 147 -3.22 9.10 5.29
N LYS A 148 -4.07 9.86 5.99
CA LYS A 148 -4.62 9.45 7.31
C LYS A 148 -5.58 8.28 7.17
N LEU A 149 -6.43 8.28 6.15
CA LEU A 149 -7.35 7.19 5.86
C LEU A 149 -6.59 5.86 5.66
N LEU A 150 -5.45 5.94 4.97
CA LEU A 150 -4.58 4.81 4.66
C LEU A 150 -3.55 4.49 5.75
N GLY A 151 -3.55 5.21 6.88
CA GLY A 151 -2.69 4.89 8.02
C GLY A 151 -1.20 5.20 7.80
N TYR A 152 -0.86 6.19 6.97
CA TYR A 152 0.54 6.60 6.79
C TYR A 152 1.05 7.43 7.98
N PRO A 153 2.38 7.41 8.25
CA PRO A 153 2.95 8.25 9.31
C PRO A 153 2.70 9.74 9.05
N GLU A 154 2.22 10.46 10.06
CA GLU A 154 1.93 11.90 9.98
C GLU A 154 3.12 12.72 9.45
N CYS A 155 4.35 12.38 9.84
CA CYS A 155 5.56 13.05 9.35
C CYS A 155 5.75 12.89 7.84
N CYS A 156 5.42 11.71 7.30
CA CYS A 156 5.52 11.44 5.87
C CYS A 156 4.39 12.11 5.11
N ILE A 157 3.16 12.05 5.63
CA ILE A 157 2.00 12.73 5.06
C ILE A 157 2.29 14.22 4.91
N ARG A 158 2.74 14.89 5.99
CA ARG A 158 3.05 16.32 5.98
C ARG A 158 4.14 16.69 4.98
N LYS A 159 5.19 15.86 4.88
CA LYS A 159 6.30 16.12 3.95
C LYS A 159 5.86 15.90 2.51
N PHE A 160 5.14 14.82 2.24
CA PHE A 160 4.61 14.49 0.92
C PHE A 160 3.67 15.59 0.42
N SER A 161 2.70 16.00 1.25
CA SER A 161 1.71 17.03 0.88
C SER A 161 2.38 18.38 0.60
N ARG A 162 3.37 18.77 1.41
CA ARG A 162 4.16 19.98 1.18
C ARG A 162 4.95 19.90 -0.13
N LEU A 163 5.69 18.80 -0.36
CA LEU A 163 6.48 18.64 -1.58
C LEU A 163 5.60 18.74 -2.84
N LYS A 164 4.44 18.09 -2.86
CA LYS A 164 3.51 18.13 -3.99
C LYS A 164 3.01 19.54 -4.28
N VAL A 165 2.58 20.27 -3.25
CA VAL A 165 2.06 21.63 -3.38
C VAL A 165 3.16 22.64 -3.77
N ASP A 166 4.39 22.41 -3.33
CA ASP A 166 5.56 23.21 -3.71
C ASP A 166 6.08 22.88 -5.14
N GLY A 167 5.35 22.07 -5.91
CA GLY A 167 5.74 21.64 -7.27
C GLY A 167 6.93 20.68 -7.32
N LYS A 168 7.34 20.12 -6.17
CA LYS A 168 8.40 19.13 -6.08
C LYS A 168 7.83 17.72 -6.23
N ASN A 169 8.65 16.79 -6.71
CA ASN A 169 8.23 15.40 -6.89
C ASN A 169 8.77 14.49 -5.76
N PRO A 170 7.92 14.01 -4.82
CA PRO A 170 8.34 13.08 -3.77
C PRO A 170 8.88 11.75 -4.31
N GLU A 171 8.36 11.28 -5.44
CA GLU A 171 8.82 10.07 -6.12
C GLU A 171 10.27 10.23 -6.58
N LYS A 172 10.56 11.32 -7.29
CA LYS A 172 11.91 11.68 -7.74
C LYS A 172 12.89 11.69 -6.57
N LYS A 173 12.49 12.28 -5.43
CA LYS A 173 13.32 12.28 -4.22
C LYS A 173 13.60 10.86 -3.72
N THR A 174 12.58 10.01 -3.68
CA THR A 174 12.71 8.62 -3.20
C THR A 174 13.59 7.79 -4.14
N ILE A 175 13.49 8.00 -5.45
CA ILE A 175 14.35 7.38 -6.47
C ILE A 175 15.82 7.75 -6.23
N VAL A 176 16.11 9.04 -6.00
CA VAL A 176 17.47 9.50 -5.68
C VAL A 176 18.01 8.77 -4.44
N GLU A 177 17.23 8.72 -3.36
CA GLU A 177 17.64 8.00 -2.14
C GLU A 177 17.84 6.49 -2.40
N CYS A 178 17.05 5.86 -3.27
CA CYS A 178 17.23 4.45 -3.64
C CYS A 178 18.53 4.21 -4.43
N ILE A 179 18.89 5.12 -5.34
CA ILE A 179 20.14 5.06 -6.12
C ILE A 179 21.33 5.26 -5.18
N GLU A 180 21.34 6.34 -4.40
CA GLU A 180 22.46 6.72 -3.53
C GLU A 180 22.79 5.65 -2.47
N ARG A 181 21.80 4.84 -2.09
CA ARG A 181 21.94 3.79 -1.08
C ARG A 181 22.06 2.39 -1.64
N GLY A 182 22.13 2.23 -2.96
CA GLY A 182 22.24 0.91 -3.60
C GLY A 182 20.99 0.03 -3.49
N VAL A 183 19.83 0.58 -3.08
CA VAL A 183 18.59 -0.20 -2.84
C VAL A 183 18.15 -0.97 -4.09
N PHE A 184 18.30 -0.35 -5.27
CA PHE A 184 17.99 -0.98 -6.54
C PHE A 184 18.98 -2.09 -6.90
N GLU A 185 20.28 -1.89 -6.67
CA GLU A 185 21.30 -2.92 -6.93
C GLU A 185 21.11 -4.12 -6.01
N ASP A 186 20.88 -3.87 -4.72
CA ASP A 186 20.62 -4.91 -3.72
C ASP A 186 19.42 -5.76 -4.13
N LEU A 187 18.31 -5.11 -4.50
CA LEU A 187 17.14 -5.82 -5.00
C LEU A 187 17.48 -6.66 -6.23
N LEU A 188 18.19 -6.10 -7.21
CA LEU A 188 18.52 -6.82 -8.44
C LEU A 188 19.40 -8.04 -8.19
N ARG A 189 20.31 -7.97 -7.21
CA ARG A 189 21.14 -9.10 -6.80
C ARG A 189 20.35 -10.17 -6.07
N SER A 190 19.44 -9.78 -5.17
CA SER A 190 18.67 -10.72 -4.33
C SER A 190 17.35 -11.19 -4.95
N TYR A 191 16.86 -10.57 -6.03
CA TYR A 191 15.53 -10.81 -6.59
C TYR A 191 15.25 -12.31 -6.82
N PRO A 192 14.10 -12.85 -6.35
CA PRO A 192 12.93 -12.13 -5.83
C PRO A 192 12.94 -11.84 -4.32
N GLU A 193 14.04 -12.11 -3.61
CA GLU A 193 14.10 -11.90 -2.16
C GLU A 193 14.07 -10.42 -1.78
N PRO A 194 13.37 -10.09 -0.67
CA PRO A 194 13.17 -8.72 -0.21
C PRO A 194 14.46 -8.07 0.29
N ASN A 195 14.54 -6.75 0.10
CA ASN A 195 15.56 -5.91 0.71
C ASN A 195 15.22 -5.64 2.21
N GLN A 196 16.20 -5.18 2.97
CA GLN A 196 16.08 -4.74 4.36
C GLN A 196 15.28 -3.43 4.51
N ILE A 197 15.06 -2.68 3.43
CA ILE A 197 14.29 -1.42 3.45
C ILE A 197 12.80 -1.71 3.66
N LYS A 198 12.30 -1.43 4.85
CA LYS A 198 10.88 -1.70 5.21
C LYS A 198 9.98 -0.46 5.10
N SER A 199 10.56 0.73 4.94
CA SER A 199 9.81 1.99 4.81
C SER A 199 8.99 2.14 3.52
N LEU A 200 9.25 1.30 2.51
CA LEU A 200 8.53 1.23 1.23
C LEU A 200 7.43 0.16 1.24
N PHE A 201 6.59 0.17 2.26
CA PHE A 201 5.59 -0.88 2.49
C PHE A 201 4.34 -0.81 1.59
N THR A 202 4.25 0.14 0.65
CA THR A 202 3.11 0.29 -0.26
C THR A 202 3.51 1.07 -1.53
N THR A 203 2.82 0.81 -2.64
CA THR A 203 3.14 1.38 -3.97
C THR A 203 2.59 2.80 -4.17
N ASN A 204 1.54 3.17 -3.45
CA ASN A 204 0.84 4.45 -3.55
C ASN A 204 1.31 5.51 -2.54
N PHE A 205 2.46 5.32 -1.89
CA PHE A 205 3.00 6.28 -0.92
C PHE A 205 4.53 6.25 -0.88
N TYR A 206 5.12 7.42 -0.62
CA TYR A 206 6.57 7.60 -0.49
C TYR A 206 6.91 8.14 0.91
N PRO A 207 7.83 7.50 1.65
CA PRO A 207 8.20 7.95 2.99
C PRO A 207 8.98 9.28 2.94
N CYS A 208 9.09 9.95 4.09
CA CYS A 208 9.82 11.23 4.14
C CYS A 208 11.33 11.09 3.90
N SER A 209 11.88 9.93 4.22
CA SER A 209 13.16 9.38 3.75
C SER A 209 13.10 7.86 3.93
N LEU A 210 14.02 7.13 3.32
CA LEU A 210 14.11 5.67 3.48
C LEU A 210 14.43 5.24 4.93
N ASP A 211 15.04 6.11 5.74
CA ASP A 211 15.30 5.91 7.18
C ASP A 211 14.18 6.42 8.08
N CYS A 212 13.01 6.78 7.54
CA CYS A 212 11.94 7.27 8.38
C CYS A 212 11.57 6.21 9.44
N LYS A 213 11.94 6.48 10.70
CA LYS A 213 11.73 5.56 11.84
C LYS A 213 10.30 5.03 11.89
N ARG A 214 9.31 5.92 11.80
CA ARG A 214 7.88 5.54 11.84
C ARG A 214 7.44 4.72 10.63
N ALA A 215 8.00 4.97 9.44
CA ALA A 215 7.68 4.18 8.25
C ALA A 215 8.32 2.79 8.34
N ASN A 216 9.55 2.70 8.85
CA ASN A 216 10.22 1.43 9.11
C ASN A 216 9.48 0.62 10.18
N GLU A 217 9.10 1.23 11.31
CA GLU A 217 8.29 0.57 12.36
C GLU A 217 6.98 -0.02 11.80
N ILE A 218 6.30 0.68 10.88
CA ILE A 218 5.12 0.15 10.20
C ILE A 218 5.49 -1.04 9.31
N GLY A 219 6.50 -0.91 8.46
CA GLY A 219 6.92 -1.99 7.58
C GLY A 219 7.37 -3.24 8.36
N GLU A 220 8.06 -3.05 9.48
CA GLU A 220 8.44 -4.11 10.42
C GLU A 220 7.23 -4.83 10.97
N ARG A 221 6.29 -4.08 11.55
CA ARG A 221 5.06 -4.64 12.08
C ARG A 221 4.27 -5.44 11.04
N LEU A 222 4.25 -4.99 9.78
CA LEU A 222 3.56 -5.69 8.70
C LEU A 222 4.25 -7.01 8.34
N VAL A 223 5.58 -7.01 8.23
CA VAL A 223 6.38 -8.22 7.94
C VAL A 223 6.38 -9.20 9.11
N GLU A 224 6.34 -8.71 10.35
CA GLU A 224 6.20 -9.54 11.55
C GLU A 224 4.83 -10.19 11.62
N TYR A 225 3.77 -9.45 11.26
CA TYR A 225 2.41 -9.98 11.21
C TYR A 225 2.24 -11.02 10.11
N ASP A 226 2.76 -10.73 8.92
CA ASP A 226 2.77 -11.65 7.78
C ASP A 226 4.09 -11.52 7.01
N ARG A 227 4.92 -12.57 7.07
CA ARG A 227 6.22 -12.59 6.41
C ARG A 227 6.11 -12.36 4.91
N ASN A 228 5.02 -12.78 4.27
CA ASN A 228 4.83 -12.60 2.82
C ASN A 228 4.64 -11.13 2.44
N TYR A 229 4.32 -10.25 3.40
CA TYR A 229 4.23 -8.81 3.15
C TYR A 229 5.56 -8.21 2.64
N ARG A 230 6.69 -8.89 2.91
CA ARG A 230 8.02 -8.52 2.36
C ARG A 230 8.02 -8.42 0.83
N PHE A 231 7.15 -9.14 0.14
CA PHE A 231 7.04 -9.10 -1.32
C PHE A 231 6.30 -7.85 -1.84
N LYS A 232 5.42 -7.22 -1.05
CA LYS A 232 4.85 -5.89 -1.38
C LYS A 232 5.90 -4.79 -1.38
N ILE A 233 6.94 -4.94 -0.55
CA ILE A 233 8.09 -4.02 -0.53
C ILE A 233 8.89 -4.18 -1.84
N VAL A 234 9.15 -5.42 -2.27
CA VAL A 234 9.80 -5.69 -3.56
C VAL A 234 9.06 -5.02 -4.72
N ILE A 235 7.75 -5.20 -4.78
CA ILE A 235 6.88 -4.60 -5.82
C ILE A 235 6.95 -3.06 -5.76
N SER A 236 6.98 -2.48 -4.57
CA SER A 236 7.12 -1.03 -4.39
C SER A 236 8.46 -0.50 -4.92
N ILE A 237 9.55 -1.25 -4.74
CA ILE A 237 10.87 -0.88 -5.28
C ILE A 237 10.90 -1.03 -6.80
N ILE A 238 10.30 -2.09 -7.37
CA ILE A 238 10.17 -2.27 -8.83
C ILE A 238 9.36 -1.13 -9.46
N ASN A 239 8.27 -0.71 -8.81
CA ASN A 239 7.47 0.43 -9.23
C ASN A 239 8.33 1.72 -9.29
N LEU A 240 9.22 1.94 -8.31
CA LEU A 240 10.17 3.06 -8.31
C LEU A 240 11.27 2.94 -9.37
N MET A 241 11.66 1.74 -9.79
CA MET A 241 12.62 1.52 -10.89
C MET A 241 12.02 1.82 -12.27
N THR A 242 10.71 1.67 -12.42
CA THR A 242 10.02 1.92 -13.70
C THR A 242 10.32 3.30 -14.31
N PRO A 243 10.14 4.42 -13.60
CA PRO A 243 10.49 5.74 -14.12
C PRO A 243 11.99 5.91 -14.40
N VAL A 244 12.88 5.21 -13.70
CA VAL A 244 14.34 5.24 -13.95
C VAL A 244 14.65 4.75 -15.36
N PHE A 245 14.15 3.56 -15.72
CA PHE A 245 14.36 2.99 -17.06
C PHE A 245 13.59 3.74 -18.15
N LYS A 246 12.46 4.36 -17.81
CA LYS A 246 11.75 5.24 -18.76
C LYS A 246 12.57 6.48 -19.09
N ILE A 247 13.18 7.12 -18.09
CA ILE A 247 14.01 8.33 -18.27
C ILE A 247 15.30 8.00 -19.01
N TYR A 248 15.92 6.86 -18.71
CA TYR A 248 17.16 6.40 -19.34
C TYR A 248 17.08 6.30 -20.88
N LYS A 249 15.88 6.07 -21.45
CA LYS A 249 15.67 6.05 -22.91
C LYS A 249 15.94 7.39 -23.60
N PHE A 250 16.10 8.47 -22.85
CA PHE A 250 16.27 9.82 -23.38
C PHE A 250 17.65 10.39 -23.02
N LYS A 251 18.18 11.24 -23.90
CA LYS A 251 19.42 11.99 -23.63
C LYS A 251 19.25 12.85 -22.36
N PRO A 252 20.13 12.75 -21.35
CA PRO A 252 19.96 13.43 -20.08
C PRO A 252 20.11 14.96 -20.26
N LYS A 253 19.08 15.72 -19.88
CA LYS A 253 19.05 17.19 -19.91
C LYS A 253 19.07 17.86 -18.53
N THR A 254 18.84 17.09 -17.47
CA THR A 254 18.73 17.58 -16.09
C THR A 254 19.67 16.81 -15.19
N GLU A 255 20.05 17.37 -14.04
CA GLU A 255 20.90 16.67 -13.06
C GLU A 255 20.32 15.32 -12.63
N PHE A 256 19.00 15.25 -12.46
CA PHE A 256 18.34 13.97 -12.18
C PHE A 256 18.43 12.98 -13.35
N GLY A 257 18.28 13.46 -14.59
CA GLY A 257 18.48 12.63 -15.77
C GLY A 257 19.90 12.12 -15.88
N LYS A 258 20.91 12.95 -15.57
CA LYS A 258 22.32 12.55 -15.54
C LYS A 258 22.59 11.49 -14.48
N LEU A 259 22.05 11.68 -13.26
CA LEU A 259 22.13 10.69 -12.19
C LEU A 259 21.53 9.35 -12.61
N VAL A 260 20.30 9.36 -13.15
CA VAL A 260 19.63 8.15 -13.66
C VAL A 260 20.45 7.49 -14.75
N PHE A 261 20.99 8.27 -15.69
CA PHE A 261 21.79 7.73 -16.79
C PHE A 261 23.06 7.06 -16.26
N SER A 262 23.80 7.75 -15.39
CA SER A 262 25.00 7.21 -14.75
C SER A 262 24.71 5.93 -13.97
N PHE A 263 23.61 5.91 -13.22
CA PHE A 263 23.18 4.73 -12.46
C PHE A 263 22.85 3.54 -13.37
N VAL A 264 22.06 3.74 -14.42
CA VAL A 264 21.69 2.63 -15.30
C VAL A 264 22.90 2.09 -16.08
N GLU A 265 23.87 2.93 -16.43
CA GLU A 265 25.14 2.46 -17.00
C GLU A 265 26.02 1.72 -15.99
N SER A 266 26.01 2.11 -14.72
CA SER A 266 26.82 1.44 -13.68
C SER A 266 26.30 0.04 -13.33
N LEU A 267 25.07 -0.32 -13.70
CA LEU A 267 24.49 -1.64 -13.42
C LEU A 267 25.23 -2.81 -14.09
N GLY A 268 26.01 -2.57 -15.16
CA GLY A 268 26.72 -3.63 -15.88
C GLY A 268 25.79 -4.80 -16.27
N GLU A 269 26.14 -6.02 -15.87
CA GLU A 269 25.36 -7.24 -16.12
C GLU A 269 23.94 -7.21 -15.52
N LEU A 270 23.72 -6.45 -14.43
CA LEU A 270 22.39 -6.33 -13.81
C LEU A 270 21.41 -5.53 -14.68
N LYS A 271 21.91 -4.74 -15.64
CA LYS A 271 21.11 -3.86 -16.51
C LYS A 271 20.07 -4.64 -17.31
N LEU A 272 20.44 -5.80 -17.87
CA LEU A 272 19.52 -6.63 -18.66
C LEU A 272 18.42 -7.24 -17.79
N LYS A 273 18.79 -7.75 -16.61
CA LYS A 273 17.83 -8.28 -15.61
C LYS A 273 16.83 -7.19 -15.19
N ALA A 274 17.35 -6.02 -14.85
CA ALA A 274 16.54 -4.86 -14.45
C ALA A 274 15.58 -4.42 -15.56
N LYS A 275 16.08 -4.31 -16.79
CA LYS A 275 15.27 -3.96 -17.95
C LYS A 275 14.11 -4.94 -18.15
N LYS A 276 14.37 -6.25 -18.08
CA LYS A 276 13.33 -7.28 -18.22
C LYS A 276 12.25 -7.14 -17.15
N ILE A 277 12.64 -7.07 -15.86
CA ILE A 277 11.70 -6.92 -14.75
C ILE A 277 10.82 -5.67 -14.92
N VAL A 278 11.44 -4.54 -15.26
CA VAL A 278 10.71 -3.28 -15.46
C VAL A 278 9.80 -3.33 -16.68
N GLU A 279 10.22 -3.96 -17.78
CA GLU A 279 9.38 -4.10 -18.98
C GLU A 279 8.18 -5.01 -18.71
N ASP A 280 8.36 -6.11 -17.97
CA ASP A 280 7.28 -7.00 -17.57
C ASP A 280 6.29 -6.26 -16.64
N PHE A 281 6.80 -5.55 -15.63
CA PHE A 281 5.97 -4.74 -14.72
C PHE A 281 5.23 -3.62 -15.46
N SER A 282 5.90 -2.90 -16.36
CA SER A 282 5.32 -1.74 -17.07
C SER A 282 4.22 -2.13 -18.05
N ARG A 283 4.24 -3.38 -18.55
CA ARG A 283 3.25 -3.87 -19.52
C ARG A 283 1.88 -4.03 -18.87
N ASP A 284 1.85 -4.62 -17.68
CA ASP A 284 0.65 -4.83 -16.90
C ASP A 284 1.01 -4.93 -15.40
N PRO A 285 1.05 -3.80 -14.67
CA PRO A 285 1.47 -3.77 -13.28
C PRO A 285 0.59 -4.65 -12.38
N VAL A 286 -0.71 -4.71 -12.67
CA VAL A 286 -1.69 -5.49 -11.89
C VAL A 286 -1.41 -6.97 -12.05
N ARG A 287 -1.32 -7.43 -13.31
CA ARG A 287 -1.05 -8.83 -13.59
C ARG A 287 0.34 -9.24 -13.11
N PHE A 288 1.35 -8.39 -13.31
CA PHE A 288 2.69 -8.65 -12.80
C PHE A 288 2.66 -8.87 -11.29
N GLU A 289 2.02 -7.99 -10.53
CA GLU A 289 1.93 -8.10 -9.07
C GLU A 289 1.24 -9.41 -8.64
N ILE A 290 0.11 -9.77 -9.27
CA ILE A 290 -0.61 -11.00 -8.94
C ILE A 290 0.23 -12.23 -9.28
N ASP A 291 0.79 -12.31 -10.49
CA ASP A 291 1.57 -13.46 -10.96
C ASP A 291 2.88 -13.59 -10.16
N PHE A 292 3.55 -12.47 -9.84
CA PHE A 292 4.71 -12.44 -8.97
C PHE A 292 4.38 -13.02 -7.59
N LEU A 293 3.32 -12.54 -6.95
CA LEU A 293 2.92 -12.99 -5.62
C LEU A 293 2.53 -14.47 -5.59
N ARG A 294 1.77 -14.96 -6.59
CA ARG A 294 1.46 -16.39 -6.73
C ARG A 294 2.72 -17.25 -6.77
N ASN A 295 3.70 -16.85 -7.59
CA ASN A 295 4.94 -17.59 -7.76
C ASN A 295 5.78 -17.65 -6.48
N VAL A 296 5.91 -16.53 -5.74
CA VAL A 296 6.78 -16.47 -4.55
C VAL A 296 6.09 -16.95 -3.26
N MET A 297 4.75 -16.95 -3.23
CA MET A 297 3.97 -17.42 -2.08
C MET A 297 3.47 -18.86 -2.26
N HIS A 298 3.65 -19.47 -3.44
CA HIS A 298 3.19 -20.82 -3.79
C HIS A 298 1.66 -20.99 -3.61
N VAL A 299 0.88 -20.01 -4.07
CA VAL A 299 -0.60 -19.99 -4.04
C VAL A 299 -1.21 -19.81 -5.42
#